data_AF-A0A530RE53-F1
#
_entry.id   AF-A0A530RE53-F1
#
_cell.length_a   1.000
_cell.length_b   1.000
_cell.length_c   1.000
_cell.angle_alpha   90.00
_cell.angle_beta   90.00
_cell.angle_gamma   90.00
#
_symmetry.space_group_name_H-M   'P 1'
#
loop_
_entity.id
_entity.type
_entity.pdbx_description
1 polymer ?
#
loop_
_entity_poly.entity_id
_entity_poly.type
_entity_poly.pdbx_seq_one_letter_code
_entity_poly.pdbx_strand_id
1 'polypeptide(L)'
;YATFSDPDGNEWLLQEVTTRFPGRIDTNVTSYASEADLASAMRRASEAHGEHEKRNGGQRDENWPDWYAKYMVAEQAGKPLPL
;
A
#
# COMPACT_ATOMS: atom_id res chain seq x y z
N TYR A 1 -11.07 16.15 18.95
CA TYR A 1 -11.27 14.76 19.38
C TYR A 1 -12.73 14.61 19.78
N ALA A 2 -13.29 13.42 19.65
CA ALA A 2 -14.61 13.10 20.14
C ALA A 2 -14.49 11.91 21.09
N THR A 3 -15.26 11.92 22.17
CA THR A 3 -15.43 10.75 23.03
C THR A 3 -16.87 10.27 22.94
N PHE A 4 -17.05 8.97 23.00
CA PHE A 4 -18.37 8.35 23.05
C PHE A 4 -18.28 7.04 23.80
N SER A 5 -19.38 6.68 24.44
CA SER A 5 -19.50 5.43 25.19
C SER A 5 -20.33 4.44 24.39
N ASP A 6 -19.95 3.17 24.41
CA ASP A 6 -20.81 2.10 23.94
C ASP A 6 -21.77 1.62 25.07
N PRO A 7 -22.83 0.86 24.74
CA PRO A 7 -23.76 0.33 25.74
C PRO A 7 -23.15 -0.63 26.76
N ASP A 8 -21.95 -1.18 26.47
CA ASP A 8 -21.21 -2.08 27.36
C ASP A 8 -20.34 -1.31 28.36
N GLY A 9 -20.31 0.03 28.26
CA GLY A 9 -19.60 0.91 29.18
C GLY A 9 -18.15 1.20 28.78
N ASN A 10 -17.70 0.81 27.58
CA ASN A 10 -16.37 1.22 27.12
C ASN A 10 -16.41 2.68 26.65
N GLU A 11 -15.36 3.43 26.99
CA GLU A 11 -15.17 4.80 26.49
C GLU A 11 -14.19 4.80 25.32
N TRP A 12 -14.66 5.25 24.17
CA TRP A 12 -13.89 5.34 22.94
C TRP A 12 -13.41 6.77 22.72
N LEU A 13 -12.12 6.93 22.45
CA LEU A 13 -11.51 8.19 22.04
C LEU A 13 -11.25 8.18 20.53
N LEU A 14 -11.97 9.02 19.79
CA LEU A 14 -11.67 9.29 18.39
C LEU A 14 -10.81 10.54 18.28
N GLN A 15 -9.61 10.37 17.73
CA GLN A 15 -8.72 11.47 17.39
C GLN A 15 -8.48 11.50 15.89
N GLU A 16 -8.79 12.64 15.27
CA GLU A 16 -8.34 12.93 13.92
C GLU A 16 -6.83 13.18 13.94
N VAL A 17 -6.09 12.45 13.11
CA VAL A 17 -4.66 12.63 12.91
C VAL A 17 -4.43 13.17 11.51
N THR A 18 -4.36 14.49 11.38
CA THR A 18 -4.18 15.18 10.10
C THR A 18 -2.75 15.11 9.58
N THR A 19 -1.77 14.95 10.47
CA THR A 19 -0.36 14.74 10.10
C THR A 19 0.29 13.84 11.14
N ARG A 20 0.97 12.79 10.68
CA ARG A 20 1.77 11.92 11.55
C ARG A 20 3.20 12.44 11.59
N PHE A 21 3.78 12.54 12.78
CA PHE A 21 5.21 12.81 12.91
C PHE A 21 6.01 11.70 12.20
N PRO A 22 7.09 12.06 11.48
CA PRO A 22 8.01 11.08 10.91
C PRO A 22 8.44 10.06 11.98
N GLY A 23 8.38 8.77 11.65
CA GLY A 23 8.78 7.69 12.56
C GLY A 23 7.70 7.13 13.49
N ARG A 24 6.46 7.68 13.52
CA ARG A 24 5.34 7.06 14.26
C ARG A 24 4.59 5.97 13.49
N ILE A 25 4.80 5.89 12.18
CA ILE A 25 4.43 4.75 11.35
C ILE A 25 5.61 4.52 10.43
N ASP A 26 6.07 3.28 10.35
CA ASP A 26 6.98 2.90 9.29
C ASP A 26 6.16 2.92 7.98
N THR A 27 6.36 3.98 7.20
CA THR A 27 5.67 4.19 5.91
C THR A 27 6.05 3.15 4.85
N ASN A 28 6.96 2.23 5.18
CA ASN A 28 7.33 1.10 4.35
C ASN A 28 6.80 -0.24 4.89
N VAL A 29 5.99 -0.25 5.97
CA VAL A 29 5.23 -1.44 6.34
C VAL A 29 4.19 -1.69 5.28
N THR A 30 4.39 -2.77 4.53
CA THR A 30 3.47 -3.25 3.49
C THR A 30 2.75 -4.47 4.04
N SER A 31 1.47 -4.30 4.39
CA SER A 31 0.62 -5.35 4.94
C SER A 31 -0.74 -5.33 4.26
N TYR A 32 -1.25 -6.50 3.88
CA TYR A 32 -2.59 -6.66 3.31
C TYR A 32 -3.52 -7.33 4.31
N ALA A 33 -4.79 -6.91 4.34
CA ALA A 33 -5.76 -7.41 5.33
C ALA A 33 -6.18 -8.87 5.07
N SER A 34 -6.03 -9.34 3.83
CA SER A 34 -6.36 -10.71 3.44
C SER A 34 -5.50 -11.20 2.26
N GLU A 35 -5.53 -12.51 2.02
CA GLU A 35 -4.97 -13.12 0.80
C GLU A 35 -5.62 -12.53 -0.47
N ALA A 36 -6.93 -12.28 -0.43
CA ALA A 36 -7.66 -11.72 -1.57
C ALA A 36 -7.19 -10.29 -1.90
N ASP A 37 -6.87 -9.49 -0.89
CA ASP A 37 -6.32 -8.14 -1.06
C ASP A 37 -4.90 -8.18 -1.64
N LEU A 38 -4.06 -9.08 -1.12
CA LEU A 38 -2.71 -9.29 -1.63
C LEU A 38 -2.74 -9.74 -3.10
N ALA A 39 -3.56 -10.73 -3.44
CA ALA A 39 -3.70 -11.22 -4.81
C ALA A 39 -4.20 -10.12 -5.75
N SER A 40 -5.10 -9.25 -5.27
CA SER A 40 -5.58 -8.10 -6.05
C SER A 40 -4.49 -7.07 -6.29
N ALA A 41 -3.62 -6.81 -5.31
CA ALA A 41 -2.46 -5.94 -5.47
C ALA A 41 -1.44 -6.52 -6.46
N MET A 42 -1.16 -7.83 -6.39
CA MET A 42 -0.28 -8.50 -7.35
C MET A 42 -0.81 -8.44 -8.79
N ARG A 43 -2.13 -8.54 -9.00
CA ARG A 43 -2.75 -8.37 -10.33
C ARG A 43 -2.52 -6.97 -10.88
N ARG A 44 -2.74 -5.92 -10.07
CA ARG A 44 -2.48 -4.53 -10.49
C ARG A 44 -1.00 -4.29 -10.79
N ALA A 45 -0.10 -4.83 -9.96
CA ALA A 45 1.34 -4.78 -10.20
C ALA A 45 1.70 -5.46 -11.53
N SER A 46 1.09 -6.61 -11.85
CA SER A 46 1.29 -7.32 -13.11
C SER A 46 0.85 -6.54 -14.34
N GLU A 47 -0.33 -5.93 -14.29
CA GLU A 47 -0.83 -5.07 -15.36
C GLU A 47 0.11 -3.86 -15.59
N ALA A 48 0.53 -3.21 -14.51
CA ALA A 48 1.43 -2.05 -14.59
C ALA A 48 2.84 -2.44 -15.07
N HIS A 49 3.34 -3.60 -14.65
CA HIS A 49 4.64 -4.12 -15.07
C HIS A 49 4.64 -4.53 -16.56
N GLY A 50 3.54 -5.09 -17.06
CA GLY A 50 3.39 -5.35 -18.49
C GLY A 50 3.50 -4.07 -19.33
N GLU A 51 2.99 -2.93 -18.83
CA GLU A 51 3.20 -1.64 -19.48
C GLU A 51 4.64 -1.11 -19.32
N HIS A 52 5.31 -1.39 -18.20
CA HIS A 52 6.73 -1.08 -17.99
C HIS A 52 7.62 -1.83 -18.99
N GLU A 53 7.41 -3.13 -19.17
CA GLU A 53 8.14 -3.94 -20.16
C GLU A 53 7.91 -3.41 -21.58
N LYS A 54 6.68 -3.06 -21.95
CA LYS A 54 6.38 -2.43 -23.24
C LYS A 54 7.13 -1.11 -23.44
N ARG A 55 7.18 -0.25 -22.42
CA ARG A 55 7.97 1.01 -22.45
C ARG A 55 9.47 0.75 -22.62
N ASN A 56 9.96 -0.35 -22.08
CA ASN A 56 11.39 -0.73 -22.10
C ASN A 56 11.76 -1.65 -23.27
N GLY A 57 11.03 -1.57 -24.38
CA GLY A 57 11.35 -2.30 -25.61
C GLY A 57 10.81 -3.72 -25.65
N GLY A 58 9.83 -4.07 -24.82
CA GLY A 58 9.12 -5.35 -24.81
C GLY A 58 9.95 -6.52 -24.30
N GLN A 59 11.07 -6.25 -23.64
CA GLN A 59 11.90 -7.28 -23.03
C GLN A 59 11.33 -7.67 -21.68
N ARG A 60 11.42 -8.96 -21.37
CA ARG A 60 11.06 -9.46 -20.05
C ARG A 60 12.04 -8.90 -19.02
N ASP A 61 11.49 -8.32 -17.96
CA ASP A 61 12.27 -7.87 -16.82
C ASP A 61 12.58 -9.07 -15.90
N GLU A 62 13.85 -9.46 -15.85
CA GLU A 62 14.31 -10.55 -14.98
C GLU A 62 14.17 -10.20 -13.49
N ASN A 63 14.17 -8.91 -13.15
CA ASN A 63 14.02 -8.38 -11.80
C ASN A 63 12.58 -7.95 -11.48
N TRP A 64 11.60 -8.54 -12.17
CA TRP A 64 10.18 -8.31 -11.90
C TRP A 64 9.77 -8.40 -10.41
N PRO A 65 10.35 -9.25 -9.54
CA PRO A 65 9.94 -9.28 -8.13
C PRO A 65 10.26 -7.97 -7.42
N ASP A 66 11.40 -7.36 -7.71
CA ASP A 66 11.82 -6.09 -7.12
C ASP A 66 10.94 -4.95 -7.61
N TRP A 67 10.58 -4.97 -8.89
CA TRP A 67 9.67 -3.99 -9.46
C TRP A 67 8.27 -4.10 -8.84
N TYR A 68 7.73 -5.32 -8.69
CA TYR A 68 6.45 -5.58 -8.03
C TYR A 68 6.46 -5.09 -6.58
N ALA A 69 7.50 -5.44 -5.82
CA ALA A 69 7.63 -5.00 -4.44
C ALA A 69 7.63 -3.47 -4.35
N LYS A 70 8.41 -2.80 -5.20
CA LYS A 70 8.45 -1.33 -5.26
C LYS A 70 7.10 -0.73 -5.64
N TYR A 71 6.41 -1.31 -6.62
CA TYR A 71 5.07 -0.88 -7.03
C TYR A 71 4.07 -1.04 -5.88
N MET A 72 4.00 -2.22 -5.28
CA MET A 72 3.04 -2.57 -4.22
C MET A 72 3.23 -1.70 -2.97
N VAL A 73 4.49 -1.45 -2.57
CA VAL A 73 4.82 -0.54 -1.46
C VAL A 73 4.40 0.90 -1.81
N ALA A 74 4.68 1.37 -3.02
CA ALA A 74 4.34 2.72 -3.45
C ALA A 74 2.82 2.92 -3.54
N GLU A 75 2.09 1.97 -4.12
CA GLU A 75 0.63 1.97 -4.23
C GLU A 75 -0.02 2.02 -2.84
N GLN A 76 0.39 1.16 -1.92
CA GLN A 76 -0.15 1.12 -0.56
C GLN A 76 0.16 2.40 0.23
N ALA A 77 1.32 3.00 0.00
CA ALA A 77 1.73 4.24 0.66
C ALA A 77 1.23 5.52 -0.03
N GLY A 78 0.49 5.41 -1.15
CA GLY A 78 0.06 6.56 -1.96
C GLY A 78 1.23 7.37 -2.54
N LYS A 79 2.38 6.73 -2.76
CA LYS A 79 3.59 7.34 -3.35
C LYS A 79 3.55 7.22 -4.88
N PRO A 80 4.37 8.01 -5.61
CA PRO A 80 4.53 7.84 -7.05
C PRO A 80 4.92 6.39 -7.41
N LEU A 81 4.21 5.81 -8.38
CA LEU A 81 4.42 4.45 -8.85
C LEU A 81 5.69 4.38 -9.74
N PRO A 82 6.39 3.24 -9.76
CA PRO A 82 7.48 3.03 -10.71
C PRO A 82 6.95 3.04 -12.15
N LEU A 83 7.69 3.71 -13.04
CA LEU A 83 7.44 3.77 -14.48
C LEU A 83 8.21 2.68 -15.20
#